data_AF-A0A1Q2L3A8-F1
#
_entry.id   AF-A0A1Q2L3A8-F1
#
_cell.length_a   1.000
_cell.length_b   1.000
_cell.length_c   1.000
_cell.angle_alpha   90.00
_cell.angle_beta   90.00
_cell.angle_gamma   90.00
#
_symmetry.space_group_name_H-M   'P 1'
#
loop_
_entity.id
_entity.type
_entity.pdbx_description
1 polymer ?
#
loop_
_entity_poly.entity_id
_entity_poly.type
_entity_poly.pdbx_seq_one_letter_code
_entity_poly.pdbx_strand_id
1 'polypeptide(L)' 'MKYNKTAMTKLINEHRELHDELKRIKKDMGLEKNLAIKALYHSAVAEEGPYMKEYQELERNQ' A
#
# COMPACT_ATOMS: atom_id res chain seq x y z
N MET A 1 -7.35 7.42 -7.50
CA MET A 1 -6.21 6.76 -8.19
C MET A 1 -6.54 5.31 -8.47
N LYS A 2 -5.85 4.66 -9.41
CA LYS A 2 -6.01 3.24 -9.68
C LYS A 2 -4.96 2.47 -8.90
N TYR A 3 -5.26 1.23 -8.54
CA TYR A 3 -4.27 0.36 -7.92
C TYR A 3 -3.16 -0.01 -8.92
N ASN A 4 -1.95 0.45 -8.64
CA ASN A 4 -0.70 0.05 -9.25
C ASN A 4 0.14 -0.77 -8.25
N LYS A 5 0.42 -2.03 -8.60
CA LYS A 5 1.17 -2.97 -7.75
C LYS A 5 2.63 -2.53 -7.56
N THR A 6 3.27 -2.02 -8.61
CA THR A 6 4.68 -1.61 -8.56
C THR A 6 4.83 -0.38 -7.67
N ALA A 7 3.95 0.62 -7.81
CA ALA A 7 3.94 1.81 -6.94
C ALA A 7 3.68 1.43 -5.48
N MET A 8 2.69 0.57 -5.23
CA MET A 8 2.39 0.13 -3.87
C MET A 8 3.56 -0.63 -3.23
N THR A 9 4.21 -1.51 -4.00
CA THR A 9 5.34 -2.29 -3.48
C THR A 9 6.54 -1.39 -3.17
N LYS A 10 6.83 -0.37 -4.00
CA LYS A 10 7.87 0.62 -3.72
C LYS A 10 7.54 1.41 -2.45
N LEU A 11 6.32 1.94 -2.36
CA LEU A 11 5.86 2.69 -1.19
C LEU A 11 6.00 1.87 0.12
N ILE A 12 5.59 0.60 0.09
CA ILE A 12 5.72 -0.31 1.24
C ILE A 12 7.20 -0.51 1.63
N ASN A 13 8.12 -0.54 0.66
CA ASN A 13 9.54 -0.70 0.94
C ASN A 13 10.19 0.59 1.46
N GLU A 14 9.67 1.75 1.08
CA GLU A 14 10.15 3.07 1.52
C GLU A 14 9.66 3.41 2.94
N HIS A 15 8.47 2.94 3.33
CA HIS A 15 7.90 3.20 4.65
C HIS A 15 7.78 1.91 5.48
N ARG A 16 8.60 1.83 6.53
CA ARG A 16 8.55 0.71 7.48
C ARG A 16 7.18 0.52 8.12
N GLU A 17 6.45 1.61 8.37
CA GLU A 17 5.09 1.60 8.92
C GLU A 17 4.11 0.83 8.03
N LEU A 18 4.16 1.07 6.70
CA LEU A 18 3.34 0.35 5.74
C LEU A 18 3.71 -1.14 5.65
N HIS A 19 4.99 -1.45 5.80
CA HIS A 19 5.45 -2.84 5.83
C HIS A 19 4.95 -3.59 7.09
N ASP A 20 4.95 -2.93 8.24
CA ASP A 20 4.43 -3.51 9.48
C ASP A 20 2.90 -3.62 9.46
N GLU A 21 2.20 -2.62 8.89
CA GLU A 21 0.75 -2.68 8.68
C GLU A 21 0.37 -3.80 7.68
N LEU A 22 1.16 -4.00 6.62
CA LEU A 22 0.96 -5.12 5.69
C LEU A 22 1.07 -6.47 6.42
N LYS A 23 2.07 -6.63 7.29
CA LYS A 23 2.22 -7.86 8.09
C LYS A 23 1.04 -8.07 9.02
N ARG A 24 0.55 -6.99 9.64
CA ARG A 24 -0.62 -7.03 10.52
C ARG A 24 -1.87 -7.44 9.76
N ILE A 25 -2.18 -6.80 8.62
CA ILE A 25 -3.32 -7.16 7.77
C ILE A 25 -3.26 -8.63 7.35
N LYS A 26 -2.08 -9.12 6.94
CA LYS A 26 -1.90 -10.54 6.58
C LYS A 26 -2.17 -11.49 7.74
N LYS A 27 -1.72 -11.13 8.95
CA LYS A 27 -1.89 -11.96 10.15
C LYS A 27 -3.34 -11.93 10.65
N ASP A 28 -3.91 -10.74 10.78
CA ASP A 28 -5.23 -10.52 11.40
C ASP A 28 -6.36 -11.00 10.49
N MET A 29 -6.23 -10.82 9.17
CA MET A 29 -7.26 -11.21 8.20
C MET A 29 -6.95 -12.51 7.46
N GLY A 30 -5.80 -13.15 7.71
CA GLY A 30 -5.36 -14.35 7.00
C GLY A 30 -5.19 -14.16 5.49
N LEU A 31 -4.98 -12.92 5.04
CA LEU A 31 -5.01 -12.58 3.62
C LEU A 31 -3.73 -12.97 2.89
N GLU A 32 -3.91 -13.45 1.66
CA GLU A 32 -2.79 -13.62 0.74
C GLU A 32 -2.12 -12.28 0.42
N LYS A 33 -0.82 -12.33 0.08
CA LYS A 33 0.03 -11.15 -0.12
C LYS A 33 -0.61 -10.11 -1.07
N ASN A 34 -1.16 -10.54 -2.20
CA ASN A 34 -1.74 -9.60 -3.18
C ASN A 34 -3.02 -8.93 -2.66
N LEU A 35 -3.86 -9.65 -1.90
CA LEU A 35 -5.08 -9.12 -1.32
C LEU A 35 -4.76 -8.16 -0.16
N ALA A 36 -3.78 -8.50 0.67
CA ALA A 36 -3.32 -7.65 1.76
C ALA A 36 -2.73 -6.32 1.24
N ILE A 37 -1.97 -6.35 0.14
CA ILE A 37 -1.43 -5.14 -0.49
C ILE A 37 -2.58 -4.25 -1.03
N LYS A 38 -3.63 -4.85 -1.60
CA LYS A 38 -4.82 -4.08 -2.03
C LYS A 38 -5.57 -3.49 -0.84
N ALA A 39 -5.77 -4.25 0.23
CA ALA A 39 -6.41 -3.76 1.44
C ALA A 39 -5.62 -2.58 2.04
N LEU A 40 -4.29 -2.69 2.10
CA LEU A 40 -3.43 -1.60 2.53
C LEU A 40 -3.53 -0.37 1.62
N TYR A 41 -3.60 -0.55 0.31
CA TYR A 41 -3.82 0.55 -0.63
C TYR A 41 -5.14 1.29 -0.34
N HIS A 42 -6.23 0.55 -0.10
CA HIS A 42 -7.51 1.18 0.23
C HIS A 42 -7.44 1.97 1.54
N SER A 43 -6.79 1.42 2.56
CA SER A 43 -6.66 2.07 3.88
C SER A 43 -5.68 3.25 3.91
N ALA A 44 -4.56 3.18 3.18
CA ALA A 44 -3.43 4.10 3.32
C ALA A 44 -3.28 5.10 2.16
N VAL A 45 -4.01 4.89 1.06
CA VAL A 45 -3.86 5.67 -0.19
C VAL A 45 -5.21 6.09 -0.79
N ALA A 46 -6.21 5.20 -0.89
CA ALA A 46 -7.40 5.46 -1.70
C ALA A 46 -8.42 6.45 -1.09
N GLU A 47 -8.63 6.41 0.23
CA GLU A 47 -9.63 7.24 0.94
C GLU A 47 -8.97 8.44 1.63
N GLU A 48 -8.25 9.27 0.86
CA GLU A 48 -7.46 10.40 1.40
C GLU A 48 -6.40 9.95 2.42
N GLY A 49 -5.86 8.75 2.22
CA GLY A 49 -4.88 8.18 3.11
C GLY A 49 -3.58 8.99 3.14
N PRO A 50 -2.80 8.87 4.24
CA PRO A 50 -1.61 9.71 4.48
C PRO A 50 -0.56 9.61 3.38
N TYR A 51 -0.49 8.46 2.69
CA TYR A 51 0.48 8.21 1.63
C TYR A 51 -0.07 8.45 0.22
N MET A 52 -1.25 9.07 0.08
CA MET A 52 -1.86 9.34 -1.22
C MET A 52 -0.94 10.14 -2.15
N LYS A 53 -0.26 11.17 -1.63
CA LYS A 53 0.63 12.03 -2.42
C LYS A 53 1.91 11.30 -2.87
N GLU A 54 2.57 10.61 -1.95
CA GLU A 54 3.79 9.83 -2.24
C GLU A 54 3.49 8.70 -3.23
N TYR A 55 2.36 8.01 -3.06
CA TYR A 55 1.92 7.02 -4.04
C TYR A 55 1.70 7.63 -5.42
N GLN A 56 1.05 8.80 -5.50
CA GLN A 56 0.81 9.48 -6.77
C GLN A 56 2.12 9.91 -7.45
N GLU A 57 3.14 10.28 -6.67
CA GLU A 57 4.47 10.59 -7.17
C GLU A 57 5.17 9.33 -7.70
N LEU A 58 5.11 8.22 -6.96
CA LEU A 58 5.64 6.93 -7.39
C LEU A 58 4.94 6.37 -8.63
N GLU A 59 3.65 6.63 -8.82
CA GLU A 59 2.92 6.29 -10.05
C GLU A 59 3.36 7.15 -11.24
N ARG A 60 3.67 8.44 -11.02
CA ARG A 60 4.15 9.34 -12.09
C ARG A 60 5.57 9.02 -12.54
N ASN A 61 6.39 8.46 -11.66
CA ASN A 61 7.78 8.09 -11.90
C ASN A 61 7.97 6.63 -12.37
N GLN A 62 6.92 6.01 -12.94
CA GLN A 62 6.92 4.64 -13.49
C GLN A 62 6.63 4.61 -14.98
#